data_AF-A0A6G2PV78-F1
#
_entry.id   AF-A0A6G2PV78-F1
#
_cell.length_a   1.000
_cell.length_b   1.000
_cell.length_c   1.000
_cell.angle_alpha   90.00
_cell.angle_beta   90.00
_cell.angle_gamma   90.00
#
_symmetry.space_group_name_H-M   'P 1'
#
loop_
_entity.id
_entity.type
_entity.pdbx_description
1 polymer ?
#
loop_
_entity_poly.entity_id
_entity_poly.type
_entity_poly.pdbx_seq_one_letter_code
_entity_poly.pdbx_strand_id
1 'polypeptide(L)'
;MGRPDRHGPGRRRTAARPRAPDRGEGLAAHRRGQRLENPVVTLCAGADPGIEKGWDEIEEATVVSTTGFLALCDSGYEPVRKQNLATAGPGPYLVRVHASDRSTDGKKPRFLIQIIPADRTGTEPAPPTIEEATGPLLVRTSFDQPEPWARLLKALERGSAHYEAITVIDNPFYTGFTADQLQARISRDEEDWPDSTLLLIADGQALACSEFPLLAVNNLPDEDDDPFRITLAAAGSFIVNIELGNTSFGDWSHGADNDGVYRKQHY
;
A
#
# COMPACT_ATOMS: atom_id res chain seq x y z
N MET A 1 19.84 37.22 -57.43
CA MET A 1 19.65 38.34 -56.50
C MET A 1 18.16 38.49 -56.25
N GLY A 2 17.69 38.08 -55.09
CA GLY A 2 16.29 38.20 -54.68
C GLY A 2 16.18 37.88 -53.19
N ARG A 3 15.90 38.89 -52.37
CA ARG A 3 15.29 38.72 -51.04
C ARG A 3 13.77 38.62 -51.26
N PRO A 4 13.04 37.82 -50.48
CA PRO A 4 12.65 38.20 -49.10
C PRO A 4 12.64 36.93 -48.18
N ASP A 5 12.28 36.88 -46.90
CA ASP A 5 11.39 37.70 -46.08
C ASP A 5 11.72 37.50 -44.58
N ARG A 6 11.33 38.48 -43.76
CA ARG A 6 11.41 38.47 -42.29
C ARG A 6 10.20 37.72 -41.71
N HIS A 7 10.40 36.76 -40.81
CA HIS A 7 9.49 36.38 -39.70
C HIS A 7 10.42 35.90 -38.56
N GLY A 8 10.59 36.57 -37.42
CA GLY A 8 9.60 36.84 -36.38
C GLY A 8 9.64 35.71 -35.33
N PRO A 9 10.14 35.91 -34.10
CA PRO A 9 10.15 34.85 -33.09
C PRO A 9 8.71 34.57 -32.65
N GLY A 10 8.24 33.36 -32.92
CA GLY A 10 6.92 32.90 -32.49
C GLY A 10 6.80 32.92 -30.98
N ARG A 11 6.01 33.86 -30.46
CA ARG A 11 5.47 33.85 -29.10
C ARG A 11 4.73 32.53 -28.87
N ARG A 12 5.26 31.66 -28.00
CA ARG A 12 4.46 30.58 -27.40
C ARG A 12 3.40 31.23 -26.51
N ARG A 13 2.16 31.29 -26.99
CA ARG A 13 0.99 31.42 -26.13
C ARG A 13 0.74 30.08 -25.47
N THR A 14 0.62 30.14 -24.15
CA THR A 14 0.11 29.15 -23.22
C THR A 14 -1.16 28.47 -23.75
N ALA A 15 -1.14 27.13 -23.80
CA ALA A 15 -2.32 26.31 -23.62
C ALA A 15 -2.13 25.57 -22.30
N ALA A 16 -2.98 25.89 -21.32
CA ALA A 16 -3.02 25.22 -20.04
C ALA A 16 -3.33 23.73 -20.26
N ARG A 17 -2.54 22.84 -19.66
CA ARG A 17 -2.88 21.43 -19.52
C ARG A 17 -4.21 21.31 -18.78
N PRO A 18 -5.18 20.53 -19.26
CA PRO A 18 -6.29 20.10 -18.42
C PRO A 18 -5.73 19.17 -17.33
N ARG A 19 -5.93 19.54 -16.07
CA ARG A 19 -5.74 18.64 -14.93
C ARG A 19 -6.74 17.50 -15.06
N ALA A 20 -6.24 16.28 -15.24
CA ALA A 20 -7.01 15.06 -15.06
C ALA A 20 -7.32 14.85 -13.56
N PRO A 21 -8.44 14.17 -13.23
CA PRO A 21 -9.05 14.22 -11.91
C PRO A 21 -8.33 13.33 -10.89
N ASP A 22 -8.11 13.93 -9.73
CA ASP A 22 -7.74 13.32 -8.46
C ASP A 22 -8.81 12.26 -8.07
N ARG A 23 -8.47 10.97 -8.08
CA ARG A 23 -9.36 9.89 -7.64
C ARG A 23 -8.60 8.81 -6.88
N GLY A 24 -8.48 9.08 -5.58
CA GLY A 24 -8.22 8.12 -4.51
C GLY A 24 -8.85 8.68 -3.24
N GLU A 25 -10.17 8.87 -3.26
CA GLU A 25 -10.93 9.40 -2.12
C GLU A 25 -10.94 8.36 -0.98
N GLY A 26 -10.02 8.52 -0.04
CA GLY A 26 -10.18 8.03 1.32
C GLY A 26 -11.38 8.73 1.94
N LEU A 27 -12.49 8.00 2.09
CA LEU A 27 -13.69 8.52 2.72
C LEU A 27 -13.53 8.56 4.25
N ALA A 28 -13.04 9.69 4.74
CA ALA A 28 -13.63 10.42 5.86
C ALA A 28 -13.18 11.89 5.74
N ALA A 29 -13.57 12.54 4.64
CA ALA A 29 -13.38 13.97 4.46
C ALA A 29 -14.33 14.73 5.38
N HIS A 30 -13.91 15.03 6.61
CA HIS A 30 -14.58 16.06 7.40
C HIS A 30 -14.29 17.43 6.78
N ARG A 31 -15.33 18.27 6.71
CA ARG A 31 -15.35 19.61 6.12
C ARG A 31 -14.09 20.42 6.43
N ARG A 32 -13.51 21.02 5.39
CA ARG A 32 -12.54 22.13 5.50
C ARG A 32 -13.04 23.20 6.47
N GLY A 33 -12.23 23.52 7.46
CA GLY A 33 -12.25 24.83 8.11
C GLY A 33 -12.35 24.81 9.62
N GLN A 34 -11.34 24.28 10.30
CA GLN A 34 -10.69 24.88 11.49
C GLN A 34 -9.68 23.87 12.06
N ARG A 35 -8.44 24.30 12.24
CA ARG A 35 -7.45 23.53 13.00
C ARG A 35 -7.91 23.52 14.45
N LEU A 36 -8.46 22.41 14.92
CA LEU A 36 -8.85 22.25 16.32
C LEU A 36 -7.58 22.27 17.17
N GLU A 37 -7.44 23.27 18.04
CA GLU A 37 -6.29 23.35 18.95
C GLU A 37 -6.49 22.36 20.11
N ASN A 38 -5.55 21.42 20.25
CA ASN A 38 -5.45 20.46 21.37
C ASN A 38 -6.74 19.66 21.68
N PRO A 39 -7.24 18.83 20.74
CA PRO A 39 -8.33 17.92 21.03
C PRO A 39 -7.94 16.87 22.08
N VAL A 40 -8.89 16.47 22.92
CA VAL A 40 -8.71 15.32 23.82
C VAL A 40 -9.20 14.08 23.11
N VAL A 41 -8.28 13.19 22.73
CA VAL A 41 -8.59 11.92 22.05
C VAL A 41 -8.44 10.77 23.04
N THR A 42 -9.54 10.05 23.28
CA THR A 42 -9.57 8.79 24.02
C THR A 42 -9.68 7.63 23.03
N LEU A 43 -8.86 6.60 23.20
CA LEU A 43 -8.79 5.46 22.31
C LEU A 43 -9.09 4.17 23.07
N CYS A 44 -10.08 3.43 22.60
CA CYS A 44 -10.44 2.12 23.15
C CYS A 44 -10.34 1.08 22.04
N ALA A 45 -9.57 0.02 22.26
CA ALA A 45 -9.45 -1.11 21.33
C ALA A 45 -9.87 -2.40 22.03
N GLY A 46 -10.66 -3.25 21.36
CA GLY A 46 -11.14 -4.52 21.90
C GLY A 46 -12.66 -4.57 22.05
N ALA A 47 -13.14 -5.11 23.16
CA ALA A 47 -14.57 -5.32 23.39
C ALA A 47 -15.36 -4.01 23.34
N ASP A 48 -16.53 -4.00 22.68
CA ASP A 48 -17.42 -2.84 22.61
C ASP A 48 -17.88 -2.47 24.04
N PRO A 49 -17.47 -1.31 24.58
CA PRO A 49 -17.90 -0.89 25.91
C PRO A 49 -19.33 -0.29 25.88
N GLY A 50 -19.97 -0.21 24.71
CA GLY A 50 -21.29 0.39 24.50
C GLY A 50 -21.23 1.91 24.30
N ILE A 51 -22.41 2.51 24.09
CA ILE A 51 -22.57 3.96 23.95
C ILE A 51 -22.79 4.56 25.35
N GLU A 52 -21.78 5.26 25.88
CA GLU A 52 -21.97 6.11 27.06
C GLU A 52 -22.88 7.32 26.71
N LYS A 53 -23.75 7.73 27.63
CA LYS A 53 -24.59 8.93 27.44
C LYS A 53 -23.71 10.19 27.46
N GLY A 54 -23.87 11.09 26.48
CA GLY A 54 -23.22 12.41 26.47
C GLY A 54 -22.34 12.73 25.27
N TRP A 55 -22.38 11.93 24.20
CA TRP A 55 -21.73 12.23 22.91
C TRP A 55 -22.72 12.88 21.94
N ASP A 56 -22.26 13.91 21.21
CA ASP A 56 -23.10 14.73 20.34
C ASP A 56 -23.28 14.12 18.94
N GLU A 57 -22.25 13.41 18.45
CA GLU A 57 -22.22 12.81 17.11
C GLU A 57 -21.48 11.48 17.16
N ILE A 58 -22.00 10.48 16.46
CA ILE A 58 -21.41 9.14 16.33
C ILE A 58 -21.29 8.84 14.84
N GLU A 59 -20.07 8.65 14.38
CA GLU A 59 -19.76 8.18 13.04
C GLU A 59 -19.20 6.75 13.11
N GLU A 60 -19.63 5.89 12.21
CA GLU A 60 -19.21 4.50 12.13
C GLU A 60 -18.64 4.20 10.76
N ALA A 61 -17.47 3.57 10.72
CA ALA A 61 -16.83 3.10 9.51
C ALA A 61 -16.27 1.69 9.74
N THR A 62 -16.24 0.87 8.68
CA THR A 62 -15.56 -0.43 8.73
C THR A 62 -14.19 -0.29 8.09
N VAL A 63 -13.17 -0.81 8.76
CA VAL A 63 -11.79 -0.87 8.26
C VAL A 63 -11.34 -2.32 8.29
N VAL A 64 -10.62 -2.76 7.27
CA VAL A 64 -10.04 -4.11 7.23
C VAL A 64 -8.53 -4.01 7.38
N SER A 65 -8.00 -4.73 8.37
CA SER A 65 -6.57 -4.91 8.54
C SER A 65 -6.15 -6.22 7.90
N THR A 66 -5.32 -6.17 6.86
CA THR A 66 -4.77 -7.36 6.20
C THR A 66 -3.59 -7.95 6.98
N THR A 67 -2.86 -7.11 7.70
CA THR A 67 -1.65 -7.49 8.44
C THR A 67 -1.89 -7.77 9.91
N GLY A 68 -3.05 -7.37 10.44
CA GLY A 68 -3.29 -7.36 11.89
C GLY A 68 -2.58 -6.21 12.58
N PHE A 69 -2.27 -5.15 11.84
CA PHE A 69 -1.82 -3.87 12.34
C PHE A 69 -2.82 -2.77 11.97
N LEU A 70 -3.18 -1.95 12.96
CA LEU A 70 -3.94 -0.72 12.76
C LEU A 70 -3.30 0.39 13.59
N ALA A 71 -3.16 1.58 13.00
CA ALA A 71 -2.67 2.77 13.68
C ALA A 71 -3.58 3.97 13.37
N LEU A 72 -3.63 4.93 14.31
CA LEU A 72 -4.30 6.20 14.10
C LEU A 72 -3.26 7.22 13.61
N CYS A 73 -3.45 7.76 12.41
CA CYS A 73 -2.57 8.77 11.83
C CYS A 73 -3.23 10.15 11.83
N ASP A 74 -2.42 11.21 11.85
CA ASP A 74 -2.90 12.55 11.57
C ASP A 74 -2.95 12.79 10.04
N SER A 75 -3.32 14.01 9.63
CA SER A 75 -3.39 14.37 8.20
C SER A 75 -2.04 14.33 7.47
N GLY A 76 -0.93 14.23 8.21
CA GLY A 76 0.41 14.01 7.67
C GLY A 76 0.78 12.53 7.52
N TYR A 77 -0.17 11.62 7.77
CA TYR A 77 0.00 10.16 7.74
C TYR A 77 0.98 9.62 8.79
N GLU A 78 1.51 10.46 9.68
CA GLU A 78 2.33 10.00 10.79
C GLU A 78 1.45 9.39 11.89
N PRO A 79 1.82 8.21 12.43
CA PRO A 79 1.09 7.60 13.54
C PRO A 79 1.09 8.53 14.77
N VAL A 80 -0.09 9.03 15.13
CA VAL A 80 -0.30 9.86 16.33
C VAL A 80 0.03 9.05 17.58
N ARG A 81 -0.15 7.72 17.51
CA ARG A 81 0.28 6.76 18.54
C ARG A 81 0.87 5.51 17.90
N LYS A 82 2.03 5.08 18.40
CA LYS A 82 2.73 3.85 17.99
C LYS A 82 2.16 2.58 18.64
N GLN A 83 0.86 2.50 18.84
CA GLN A 83 0.19 1.35 19.45
C GLN A 83 -0.59 0.60 18.36
N ASN A 84 -0.42 -0.72 18.28
CA ASN A 84 -1.25 -1.55 17.39
C ASN A 84 -2.67 -1.64 17.94
N LEU A 85 -3.65 -1.25 17.13
CA LEU A 85 -5.06 -1.21 17.47
C LEU A 85 -5.84 -2.43 16.98
N ALA A 86 -5.22 -3.26 16.13
CA ALA A 86 -5.78 -4.52 15.65
C ALA A 86 -5.64 -5.64 16.70
N THR A 87 -6.38 -5.50 17.80
CA THR A 87 -6.31 -6.40 18.97
C THR A 87 -6.69 -7.86 18.69
N ALA A 88 -7.39 -8.13 17.58
CA ALA A 88 -7.80 -9.47 17.15
C ALA A 88 -6.96 -10.02 15.97
N GLY A 89 -5.87 -9.34 15.58
CA GLY A 89 -5.08 -9.69 14.41
C GLY A 89 -5.73 -9.24 13.08
N PRO A 90 -5.37 -9.84 11.94
CA PRO A 90 -5.98 -9.50 10.66
C PRO A 90 -7.50 -9.72 10.68
N GLY A 91 -8.23 -8.85 10.00
CA GLY A 91 -9.67 -8.94 9.85
C GLY A 91 -10.39 -7.59 9.88
N PRO A 92 -11.73 -7.61 9.83
CA PRO A 92 -12.55 -6.42 9.87
C PRO A 92 -12.65 -5.84 11.29
N TYR A 93 -12.61 -4.51 11.36
CA TYR A 93 -12.79 -3.72 12.56
C TYR A 93 -13.86 -2.66 12.31
N LEU A 94 -14.80 -2.54 13.23
CA LEU A 94 -15.68 -1.39 13.32
C LEU A 94 -14.92 -0.26 14.02
N VAL A 95 -14.77 0.85 13.33
CA VAL A 95 -14.25 2.10 13.88
C VAL A 95 -15.44 3.00 14.19
N ARG A 96 -15.69 3.25 15.46
CA ARG A 96 -16.73 4.17 15.93
C ARG A 96 -16.08 5.42 16.50
N VAL A 97 -16.41 6.58 15.94
CA VAL A 97 -15.91 7.89 16.38
C VAL A 97 -17.05 8.66 17.02
N HIS A 98 -16.91 8.93 18.31
CA HIS A 98 -17.80 9.82 19.04
C HIS A 98 -17.15 11.18 19.17
N ALA A 99 -17.90 12.24 18.92
CA ALA A 99 -17.47 13.61 19.17
C ALA A 99 -18.40 14.29 20.17
N SER A 100 -17.82 15.03 21.12
CA SER A 100 -18.56 15.93 22.02
C SER A 100 -17.86 17.29 22.09
N ASP A 101 -18.61 18.29 22.54
CA ASP A 101 -18.07 19.62 22.87
C ASP A 101 -17.45 20.34 21.65
N ARG A 102 -18.03 20.17 20.46
CA ARG A 102 -17.63 20.90 19.22
C ARG A 102 -17.96 22.40 19.25
N SER A 103 -18.53 22.91 20.35
CA SER A 103 -19.05 24.27 20.48
C SER A 103 -17.94 25.31 20.77
N THR A 104 -18.10 26.50 20.19
CA THR A 104 -17.23 27.69 20.25
C THR A 104 -17.03 28.31 21.65
N ASP A 105 -17.51 27.67 22.72
CA ASP A 105 -17.52 28.17 24.10
C ASP A 105 -16.22 27.94 24.88
N GLY A 106 -15.07 27.88 24.20
CA GLY A 106 -13.76 27.70 24.82
C GLY A 106 -13.53 26.34 25.49
N LYS A 107 -14.44 25.38 25.28
CA LYS A 107 -14.25 23.98 25.68
C LYS A 107 -13.41 23.25 24.63
N LYS A 108 -12.54 22.35 25.08
CA LYS A 108 -11.73 21.53 24.18
C LYS A 108 -12.61 20.46 23.53
N PRO A 109 -12.53 20.27 22.20
CA PRO A 109 -13.25 19.19 21.54
C PRO A 109 -12.74 17.85 22.06
N ARG A 110 -13.67 16.93 22.29
CA ARG A 110 -13.37 15.58 22.78
C ARG A 110 -13.77 14.56 21.73
N PHE A 111 -12.88 13.61 21.50
CA PHE A 111 -13.14 12.48 20.62
C PHE A 111 -12.93 11.18 21.40
N LEU A 112 -13.86 10.25 21.25
CA LEU A 112 -13.67 8.86 21.65
C LEU A 112 -13.65 8.02 20.37
N ILE A 113 -12.54 7.35 20.12
CA ILE A 113 -12.38 6.43 18.99
C ILE A 113 -12.38 5.02 19.56
N GLN A 114 -13.34 4.22 19.13
CA GLN A 114 -13.46 2.81 19.48
C GLN A 114 -13.09 1.97 18.26
N ILE A 115 -12.19 1.01 18.44
CA ILE A 115 -11.78 0.05 17.42
C ILE A 115 -12.19 -1.33 17.93
N ILE A 116 -13.29 -1.82 17.37
CA ILE A 116 -13.99 -3.00 17.84
C ILE A 116 -13.78 -4.09 16.78
N PRO A 117 -13.22 -5.26 17.14
CA PRO A 117 -13.22 -6.40 16.22
C PRO A 117 -14.66 -6.69 15.80
N ALA A 118 -14.95 -6.63 14.50
CA ALA A 118 -16.30 -6.92 14.03
C ALA A 118 -16.56 -8.44 14.11
N ASP A 119 -17.77 -8.83 14.52
CA ASP A 119 -18.20 -10.23 14.37
C ASP A 119 -18.05 -10.64 12.91
N ARG A 120 -17.47 -11.82 12.67
CA ARG A 120 -17.13 -12.37 11.33
C ARG A 120 -18.38 -12.74 10.49
N THR A 121 -19.47 -12.01 10.63
CA THR A 121 -20.77 -12.26 9.99
C THR A 121 -21.06 -11.35 8.81
N GLY A 122 -20.20 -10.38 8.50
CA GLY A 122 -20.18 -9.67 7.22
C GLY A 122 -19.21 -10.36 6.27
N THR A 123 -19.61 -10.55 5.02
CA THR A 123 -18.77 -11.10 3.94
C THR A 123 -17.39 -10.45 4.01
N GLU A 124 -16.37 -11.25 4.31
CA GLU A 124 -14.97 -10.85 4.25
C GLU A 124 -14.77 -10.10 2.92
N PRO A 125 -14.29 -8.84 2.91
CA PRO A 125 -13.95 -8.22 1.65
C PRO A 125 -12.95 -9.15 0.99
N ALA A 126 -13.25 -9.49 -0.26
CA ALA A 126 -12.43 -10.44 -1.00
C ALA A 126 -10.98 -9.98 -0.93
N PRO A 127 -10.01 -10.89 -0.69
CA PRO A 127 -8.61 -10.53 -0.72
C PRO A 127 -8.32 -9.83 -2.06
N PRO A 128 -7.50 -8.76 -2.06
CA PRO A 128 -7.24 -7.99 -3.27
C PRO A 128 -6.78 -8.92 -4.39
N THR A 129 -7.17 -8.59 -5.61
CA THR A 129 -6.76 -9.32 -6.81
C THR A 129 -5.70 -8.54 -7.58
N ILE A 130 -4.86 -9.23 -8.33
CA ILE A 130 -3.83 -8.62 -9.20
C ILE A 130 -4.47 -7.66 -10.21
N GLU A 131 -5.67 -8.01 -10.67
CA GLU A 131 -6.48 -7.25 -11.63
C GLU A 131 -6.92 -5.87 -11.10
N GLU A 132 -6.98 -5.70 -9.78
CA GLU A 132 -7.48 -4.47 -9.12
C GLU A 132 -6.38 -3.67 -8.43
N ALA A 133 -5.20 -4.27 -8.27
CA ALA A 133 -4.10 -3.70 -7.51
C ALA A 133 -3.17 -2.87 -8.39
N THR A 134 -2.61 -1.81 -7.82
CA THR A 134 -1.66 -0.91 -8.48
C THR A 134 -0.33 -0.87 -7.72
N GLY A 135 0.73 -0.46 -8.44
CA GLY A 135 2.07 -0.34 -7.87
C GLY A 135 2.79 -1.68 -7.71
N PRO A 136 3.92 -1.73 -6.97
CA PRO A 136 4.65 -2.96 -6.72
C PRO A 136 3.80 -3.97 -5.95
N LEU A 137 3.70 -5.19 -6.47
CA LEU A 137 2.89 -6.25 -5.84
C LEU A 137 3.76 -7.30 -5.17
N LEU A 138 3.35 -7.78 -4.00
CA LEU A 138 3.86 -9.01 -3.40
C LEU A 138 2.76 -10.07 -3.40
N VAL A 139 2.88 -11.07 -4.26
CA VAL A 139 1.87 -12.13 -4.42
C VAL A 139 2.33 -13.42 -3.76
N ARG A 140 1.48 -13.99 -2.92
CA ARG A 140 1.68 -15.33 -2.37
C ARG A 140 1.13 -16.38 -3.32
N THR A 141 1.95 -17.36 -3.67
CA THR A 141 1.53 -18.52 -4.50
C THR A 141 1.66 -19.86 -3.79
N SER A 142 2.34 -19.93 -2.63
CA SER A 142 2.41 -21.13 -1.80
C SER A 142 1.69 -20.94 -0.47
N PHE A 143 0.70 -21.81 -0.23
CA PHE A 143 -0.17 -21.75 0.95
C PHE A 143 0.07 -22.91 1.93
N ASP A 144 1.02 -23.80 1.64
CA ASP A 144 1.29 -25.02 2.41
C ASP A 144 1.84 -24.75 3.81
N GLN A 145 2.46 -23.58 4.02
CA GLN A 145 3.11 -23.22 5.28
C GLN A 145 2.67 -21.80 5.70
N PRO A 146 1.75 -21.66 6.67
CA PRO A 146 1.28 -20.36 7.13
C PRO A 146 2.32 -19.61 8.00
N GLU A 147 3.17 -20.31 8.74
CA GLU A 147 4.15 -19.67 9.64
C GLU A 147 5.25 -18.90 8.90
N PRO A 148 5.87 -19.43 7.82
CA PRO A 148 6.83 -18.67 7.03
C PRO A 148 6.24 -17.42 6.39
N TRP A 149 5.00 -17.50 5.89
CA TRP A 149 4.29 -16.33 5.38
C TRP A 149 4.12 -15.25 6.45
N ALA A 150 3.67 -15.64 7.65
CA ALA A 150 3.56 -14.71 8.78
C ALA A 150 4.91 -14.09 9.19
N ARG A 151 6.03 -14.81 9.02
CA ARG A 151 7.39 -14.25 9.24
C ARG A 151 7.78 -13.23 8.17
N LEU A 152 7.46 -13.50 6.90
CA LEU A 152 7.69 -12.56 5.80
C LEU A 152 6.93 -11.25 6.02
N LEU A 153 5.63 -11.33 6.36
CA LEU A 153 4.81 -10.14 6.67
C LEU A 153 5.39 -9.33 7.84
N LYS A 154 5.77 -10.00 8.94
CA LYS A 154 6.43 -9.32 10.07
C LYS A 154 7.76 -8.67 9.70
N ALA A 155 8.49 -9.24 8.73
CA ALA A 155 9.75 -8.67 8.26
C ALA A 155 9.52 -7.43 7.39
N LEU A 156 8.46 -7.42 6.57
CA LEU A 156 8.01 -6.22 5.83
C LEU A 156 7.60 -5.10 6.78
N GLU A 157 6.78 -5.40 7.79
CA GLU A 157 6.33 -4.42 8.79
C GLU A 157 7.47 -3.77 9.58
N ARG A 158 8.53 -4.53 9.87
CA ARG A 158 9.72 -4.04 10.59
C ARG A 158 10.74 -3.38 9.68
N GLY A 159 10.56 -3.50 8.37
CA GLY A 159 11.45 -2.98 7.38
C GLY A 159 11.41 -1.45 7.30
N SER A 160 12.18 -0.90 6.37
CA SER A 160 12.20 0.54 6.11
C SER A 160 10.89 1.01 5.45
N ALA A 161 10.68 2.33 5.41
CA ALA A 161 9.57 2.97 4.70
C ALA A 161 9.47 2.57 3.20
N HIS A 162 10.52 1.94 2.65
CA HIS A 162 10.58 1.46 1.28
C HIS A 162 9.61 0.30 0.97
N TYR A 163 9.03 -0.34 1.98
CA TYR A 163 8.00 -1.36 1.80
C TYR A 163 6.56 -0.82 1.84
N GLU A 164 6.37 0.46 2.15
CA GLU A 164 5.03 1.08 2.22
C GLU A 164 4.33 1.14 0.86
N ALA A 165 5.09 1.12 -0.24
CA ALA A 165 4.56 1.09 -1.60
C ALA A 165 4.11 -0.31 -2.06
N ILE A 166 4.42 -1.38 -1.32
CA ILE A 166 4.07 -2.74 -1.72
C ILE A 166 2.62 -3.06 -1.36
N THR A 167 1.85 -3.45 -2.36
CA THR A 167 0.53 -4.06 -2.16
C THR A 167 0.67 -5.58 -2.01
N VAL A 168 0.25 -6.13 -0.87
CA VAL A 168 0.30 -7.57 -0.59
C VAL A 168 -0.97 -8.26 -1.10
N ILE A 169 -0.79 -9.29 -1.91
CA ILE A 169 -1.85 -10.13 -2.48
C ILE A 169 -1.75 -11.53 -1.86
N ASP A 170 -2.56 -11.77 -0.82
CA ASP A 170 -2.70 -13.07 -0.13
C ASP A 170 -4.04 -13.73 -0.52
N ASN A 171 -4.17 -14.10 -1.80
CA ASN A 171 -5.39 -14.68 -2.36
C ASN A 171 -5.16 -16.14 -2.79
N PRO A 172 -5.80 -17.14 -2.14
CA PRO A 172 -5.63 -18.57 -2.45
C PRO A 172 -5.96 -18.94 -3.91
N PHE A 173 -6.69 -18.08 -4.63
CA PHE A 173 -6.94 -18.26 -6.05
C PHE A 173 -5.65 -18.39 -6.88
N TYR A 174 -4.56 -17.73 -6.45
CA TYR A 174 -3.25 -17.77 -7.14
C TYR A 174 -2.34 -18.92 -6.67
N THR A 175 -2.87 -19.90 -5.93
CA THR A 175 -2.07 -21.05 -5.46
C THR A 175 -1.45 -21.80 -6.63
N GLY A 176 -0.13 -21.93 -6.62
CA GLY A 176 0.64 -22.66 -7.64
C GLY A 176 0.78 -21.94 -8.98
N PHE A 177 0.36 -20.68 -9.10
CA PHE A 177 0.51 -19.92 -10.34
C PHE A 177 1.99 -19.63 -10.65
N THR A 178 2.35 -19.68 -11.93
CA THR A 178 3.67 -19.28 -12.44
C THR A 178 3.76 -17.76 -12.63
N ALA A 179 4.98 -17.23 -12.83
CA ALA A 179 5.18 -15.82 -13.14
C ALA A 179 4.33 -15.37 -14.34
N ASP A 180 4.42 -16.06 -15.48
CA ASP A 180 3.66 -15.75 -16.69
C ASP A 180 2.14 -15.73 -16.46
N GLN A 181 1.63 -16.65 -15.63
CA GLN A 181 0.20 -16.72 -15.30
C GLN A 181 -0.27 -15.53 -14.44
N LEU A 182 0.60 -15.02 -13.57
CA LEU A 182 0.33 -13.82 -12.78
C LEU A 182 0.46 -12.55 -13.63
N GLN A 183 1.48 -12.46 -14.48
CA GLN A 183 1.68 -11.34 -15.41
C GLN A 183 0.48 -11.17 -16.36
N ALA A 184 -0.05 -12.28 -16.88
CA ALA A 184 -1.21 -12.28 -17.77
C ALA A 184 -2.50 -11.74 -17.11
N ARG A 185 -2.50 -11.54 -15.78
CA ARG A 185 -3.63 -10.98 -15.02
C ARG A 185 -3.46 -9.53 -14.64
N ILE A 186 -2.31 -8.93 -14.91
CA ILE A 186 -2.08 -7.53 -14.61
C ILE A 186 -2.94 -6.70 -15.56
N SER A 187 -3.78 -5.85 -14.97
CA SER A 187 -4.58 -4.89 -15.72
C SER A 187 -3.67 -3.92 -16.46
N ARG A 188 -4.10 -3.55 -17.67
CA ARG A 188 -3.38 -2.63 -18.55
C ARG A 188 -4.31 -1.52 -19.00
N ASP A 189 -3.76 -0.32 -19.15
CA ASP A 189 -4.51 0.84 -19.64
C ASP A 189 -4.66 0.83 -21.17
N GLU A 190 -5.24 1.90 -21.73
CA GLU A 190 -5.46 2.03 -23.18
C GLU A 190 -4.16 2.09 -24.00
N GLU A 191 -3.03 2.41 -23.37
CA GLU A 191 -1.69 2.48 -23.98
C GLU A 191 -0.91 1.16 -23.77
N ASP A 192 -1.58 0.10 -23.31
CA ASP A 192 -1.00 -1.20 -22.94
C ASP A 192 -0.02 -1.12 -21.76
N TRP A 193 -0.07 -0.04 -20.98
CA TRP A 193 0.77 0.15 -19.82
C TRP A 193 0.21 -0.61 -18.61
N PRO A 194 1.03 -1.40 -17.89
CA PRO A 194 0.54 -2.18 -16.75
C PRO A 194 0.27 -1.31 -15.52
N ASP A 195 -0.84 -1.60 -14.82
CA ASP A 195 -1.16 -1.01 -13.51
C ASP A 195 -0.14 -1.35 -12.42
N SER A 196 0.58 -2.46 -12.61
CA SER A 196 1.71 -2.89 -11.80
C SER A 196 2.94 -3.17 -12.67
N THR A 197 3.96 -2.34 -12.55
CA THR A 197 5.22 -2.48 -13.28
C THR A 197 6.13 -3.57 -12.71
N LEU A 198 5.95 -3.94 -11.43
CA LEU A 198 6.81 -4.87 -10.71
C LEU A 198 6.01 -5.86 -9.87
N LEU A 199 6.34 -7.14 -10.03
CA LEU A 199 5.77 -8.23 -9.27
C LEU A 199 6.86 -8.97 -8.48
N LEU A 200 6.63 -9.15 -7.18
CA LEU A 200 7.41 -10.02 -6.29
C LEU A 200 6.56 -11.23 -5.93
N ILE A 201 7.10 -12.44 -6.14
CA ILE A 201 6.36 -13.68 -5.88
C ILE A 201 6.97 -14.40 -4.66
N ALA A 202 6.12 -14.65 -3.67
CA ALA A 202 6.39 -15.50 -2.51
C ALA A 202 5.85 -16.91 -2.75
N ASP A 203 6.66 -17.71 -3.44
CA ASP A 203 6.38 -19.12 -3.71
C ASP A 203 7.01 -20.05 -2.64
N GLY A 204 6.93 -21.37 -2.88
CA GLY A 204 7.44 -22.35 -1.92
C GLY A 204 8.94 -22.19 -1.63
N GLN A 205 9.74 -21.83 -2.64
CA GLN A 205 11.17 -21.60 -2.46
C GLN A 205 11.44 -20.37 -1.59
N ALA A 206 10.73 -19.28 -1.85
CA ALA A 206 10.84 -18.06 -1.05
C ALA A 206 10.51 -18.33 0.42
N LEU A 207 9.40 -19.04 0.67
CA LEU A 207 8.90 -19.28 2.02
C LEU A 207 9.68 -20.36 2.79
N ALA A 208 10.37 -21.27 2.09
CA ALA A 208 11.23 -22.26 2.73
C ALA A 208 12.56 -21.68 3.25
N CYS A 209 12.98 -20.51 2.77
CA CYS A 209 14.27 -19.91 3.12
C CYS A 209 14.11 -18.72 4.09
N SER A 210 15.07 -18.57 5.02
CA SER A 210 15.07 -17.46 5.99
C SER A 210 15.37 -16.09 5.38
N GLU A 211 16.04 -16.05 4.23
CA GLU A 211 16.34 -14.81 3.51
C GLU A 211 15.16 -14.32 2.65
N PHE A 212 14.12 -15.14 2.51
CA PHE A 212 12.97 -14.90 1.63
C PHE A 212 13.38 -14.46 0.21
N PRO A 213 14.01 -15.35 -0.59
CA PRO A 213 14.34 -15.08 -1.98
C PRO A 213 13.06 -15.03 -2.83
N LEU A 214 12.47 -13.85 -2.93
CA LEU A 214 11.29 -13.55 -3.73
C LEU A 214 11.67 -13.60 -5.21
N LEU A 215 10.79 -14.12 -6.07
CA LEU A 215 10.99 -14.02 -7.52
C LEU A 215 10.52 -12.64 -7.98
N ALA A 216 11.44 -11.80 -8.44
CA ALA A 216 11.14 -10.52 -9.06
C ALA A 216 10.84 -10.72 -10.54
N VAL A 217 9.79 -10.04 -11.01
CA VAL A 217 9.26 -10.16 -12.36
C VAL A 217 8.93 -8.75 -12.86
N ASN A 218 9.49 -8.41 -14.01
CA ASN A 218 9.24 -7.15 -14.70
C ASN A 218 7.99 -7.26 -15.57
N ASN A 219 7.14 -6.22 -15.59
CA ASN A 219 5.90 -6.23 -16.38
C ASN A 219 5.90 -5.18 -17.49
N LEU A 220 6.97 -4.39 -17.61
CA LEU A 220 7.08 -3.35 -18.62
C LEU A 220 7.11 -3.96 -20.04
N PRO A 221 6.33 -3.42 -20.99
CA PRO A 221 6.12 -4.02 -22.31
C PRO A 221 7.38 -4.05 -23.21
N ASP A 222 8.37 -3.20 -22.93
CA ASP A 222 9.60 -3.06 -23.72
C ASP A 222 10.83 -3.73 -23.07
N GLU A 223 10.66 -4.39 -21.92
CA GLU A 223 11.74 -5.04 -21.17
C GLU A 223 11.45 -6.54 -21.01
N ASP A 224 12.12 -7.36 -21.83
CA ASP A 224 12.06 -8.83 -21.76
C ASP A 224 13.19 -9.36 -20.85
N ASP A 225 13.25 -8.83 -19.63
CA ASP A 225 14.24 -9.25 -18.64
C ASP A 225 13.79 -10.55 -17.95
N ASP A 226 14.69 -11.54 -17.90
CA ASP A 226 14.44 -12.80 -17.21
C ASP A 226 14.14 -12.56 -15.71
N PRO A 227 13.08 -13.21 -15.16
CA PRO A 227 12.83 -13.20 -13.73
C PRO A 227 14.03 -13.68 -12.93
N PHE A 228 14.32 -12.99 -11.82
CA PHE A 228 15.44 -13.36 -10.93
C PHE A 228 15.02 -13.35 -9.47
N ARG A 229 15.79 -14.02 -8.61
CA ARG A 229 15.49 -14.07 -7.18
C ARG A 229 16.16 -12.90 -6.48
N ILE A 230 15.43 -12.24 -5.58
CA ILE A 230 15.95 -11.18 -4.73
C ILE A 230 15.55 -11.46 -3.28
N THR A 231 16.49 -11.33 -2.35
CA THR A 231 16.16 -11.43 -0.92
C THR A 231 15.25 -10.28 -0.50
N LEU A 232 14.37 -10.54 0.47
CA LEU A 232 13.54 -9.50 1.06
C LEU A 232 14.38 -8.29 1.50
N ALA A 233 15.54 -8.55 2.09
CA ALA A 233 16.43 -7.51 2.60
C ALA A 233 16.96 -6.57 1.50
N ALA A 234 17.09 -7.03 0.26
CA ALA A 234 17.52 -6.22 -0.88
C ALA A 234 16.32 -5.61 -1.64
N ALA A 235 15.14 -6.22 -1.57
CA ALA A 235 13.95 -5.85 -2.33
C ALA A 235 13.51 -4.39 -2.11
N GLY A 236 13.65 -3.85 -0.88
CA GLY A 236 13.22 -2.47 -0.59
C GLY A 236 14.02 -1.43 -1.38
N SER A 237 15.34 -1.59 -1.47
CA SER A 237 16.19 -0.70 -2.27
C SER A 237 15.92 -0.87 -3.76
N PHE A 238 15.71 -2.10 -4.20
CA PHE A 238 15.36 -2.42 -5.58
C PHE A 238 14.08 -1.71 -6.03
N ILE A 239 12.98 -1.84 -5.28
CA ILE A 239 11.69 -1.21 -5.61
C ILE A 239 11.86 0.30 -5.79
N VAL A 240 12.45 0.97 -4.81
CA VAL A 240 12.63 2.43 -4.84
C VAL A 240 13.48 2.87 -6.02
N ASN A 241 14.56 2.16 -6.33
CA ASN A 241 15.43 2.55 -7.44
C ASN A 241 14.79 2.29 -8.81
N ILE A 242 13.97 1.24 -8.95
CA ILE A 242 13.18 0.99 -10.17
C ILE A 242 12.10 2.05 -10.34
N GLU A 243 11.31 2.34 -9.30
CA GLU A 243 10.24 3.35 -9.35
C GLU A 243 10.76 4.77 -9.64
N LEU A 244 11.95 5.11 -9.14
CA LEU A 244 12.61 6.39 -9.41
C LEU A 244 13.37 6.41 -10.75
N GLY A 245 13.51 5.26 -11.43
CA GLY A 245 14.28 5.14 -12.67
C GLY A 245 15.79 5.35 -12.49
N ASN A 246 16.33 5.08 -11.30
CA ASN A 246 17.77 5.17 -11.02
C ASN A 246 18.57 4.00 -11.63
N THR A 247 17.92 2.85 -11.78
CA THR A 247 18.49 1.59 -12.27
C THR A 247 17.46 0.87 -13.14
N SER A 248 17.91 0.00 -14.04
CA SER A 248 17.04 -0.91 -14.80
C SER A 248 16.85 -2.25 -14.09
N PHE A 249 15.81 -3.02 -14.44
CA PHE A 249 15.62 -4.36 -13.89
C PHE A 249 16.81 -5.29 -14.24
N GLY A 250 17.30 -5.21 -15.48
CA GLY A 250 18.52 -5.86 -15.95
C GLY A 250 19.77 -5.61 -15.09
N ASP A 251 19.97 -4.40 -14.54
CA ASP A 251 21.12 -4.09 -13.68
C ASP A 251 21.15 -4.94 -12.40
N TRP A 252 19.96 -5.26 -11.88
CA TRP A 252 19.82 -6.09 -10.68
C TRP A 252 19.93 -7.57 -11.01
N SER A 253 19.32 -8.04 -12.09
CA SER A 253 19.42 -9.46 -12.49
C SER A 253 20.87 -9.88 -12.73
N HIS A 254 21.68 -9.04 -13.39
CA HIS A 254 23.12 -9.28 -13.60
C HIS A 254 23.95 -9.27 -12.31
N GLY A 255 23.46 -8.63 -11.24
CA GLY A 255 24.14 -8.56 -9.96
C GLY A 255 23.82 -9.71 -9.01
N ALA A 256 23.00 -10.68 -9.43
CA ALA A 256 22.70 -11.87 -8.64
C ALA A 256 23.96 -12.72 -8.39
N ASP A 257 24.01 -13.38 -7.24
CA ASP A 257 25.11 -14.29 -6.90
C ASP A 257 25.04 -15.57 -7.76
N ASN A 258 26.05 -16.46 -7.63
CA ASN A 258 26.13 -17.70 -8.40
C ASN A 258 24.94 -18.66 -8.21
N ASP A 259 24.14 -18.48 -7.15
CA ASP A 259 22.92 -19.24 -6.90
C ASP A 259 21.66 -18.59 -7.52
N GLY A 260 21.83 -17.51 -8.30
CA GLY A 260 20.75 -16.78 -8.94
C GLY A 260 19.98 -15.86 -8.01
N VAL A 261 20.49 -15.58 -6.81
CA VAL A 261 19.83 -14.73 -5.80
C VAL A 261 20.61 -13.43 -5.59
N TYR A 262 19.90 -12.30 -5.64
CA TYR A 262 20.43 -10.98 -5.34
C TYR A 262 20.32 -10.64 -3.85
N ARG A 263 21.45 -10.21 -3.25
CA ARG A 263 21.56 -9.93 -1.79
C ARG A 263 22.06 -8.55 -1.40
N LYS A 264 22.62 -7.77 -2.34
CA LYS A 264 23.27 -6.48 -2.01
C LYS A 264 22.22 -5.42 -1.66
N GLN A 265 22.54 -4.54 -0.73
CA GLN A 265 21.70 -3.39 -0.38
C GLN A 265 22.40 -2.12 -0.85
N HIS A 266 21.69 -1.28 -1.59
CA HIS A 266 22.17 0.04 -2.00
C HIS A 266 21.38 1.10 -1.25
N TYR A 267 22.07 1.97 -0.50
CA TYR A 267 21.50 3.06 0.28
C TYR A 267 22.10 4.38 -0.16
#